data_AF-A0A3B4AFX6-F1
#
_entry.id   AF-A0A3B4AFX6-F1
#
_cell.length_a   1.000
_cell.length_b   1.000
_cell.length_c   1.000
_cell.angle_alpha   90.00
_cell.angle_beta   90.00
_cell.angle_gamma   90.00
#
_symmetry.space_group_name_H-M   'P 1'
#
loop_
_entity.id
_entity.type
_entity.pdbx_description
1 polymer ?
#
loop_
_entity_poly.entity_id
_entity_poly.type
_entity_poly.pdbx_seq_one_letter_code
_entity_poly.pdbx_strand_id
1 'polypeptide(L)' 'MPNILQNNKYECPICLMALRNAVQTPCGHRFCKNCIEKSIR' A
#
# COMPACT_ATOMS: atom_id res chain seq x y z
N MET A 1 -20.37 -18.57 0.17
CA MET A 1 -18.98 -18.52 -0.31
C MET A 1 -18.40 -17.22 0.23
N PRO A 2 -17.58 -17.23 1.30
CA PRO A 2 -17.02 -15.98 1.79
C PRO A 2 -16.03 -15.48 0.74
N ASN A 3 -16.30 -14.31 0.19
CA ASN A 3 -15.43 -13.64 -0.76
C ASN A 3 -14.19 -13.17 0.04
N ILE A 4 -13.12 -13.97 0.05
CA ILE A 4 -11.87 -13.71 0.79
C ILE A 4 -11.06 -12.63 0.05
N LEU A 5 -11.68 -11.48 -0.23
CA LEU A 5 -10.95 -10.25 -0.51
C LEU A 5 -10.46 -9.70 0.83
N GLN A 6 -9.61 -10.49 1.49
CA GLN A 6 -8.97 -10.13 2.74
C GLN A 6 -7.87 -9.12 2.42
N ASN A 7 -8.32 -7.89 2.15
CA ASN A 7 -7.85 -6.73 2.86
C ASN A 7 -6.34 -6.76 3.12
N ASN A 8 -5.56 -6.59 2.05
CA ASN A 8 -4.13 -6.35 2.15
C ASN A 8 -3.86 -4.90 2.60
N LYS A 9 -4.57 -4.46 3.66
CA LYS A 9 -4.48 -3.15 4.34
C LYS A 9 -3.05 -2.82 4.78
N TYR A 10 -2.18 -3.83 4.80
CA TYR A 10 -0.81 -3.79 5.25
C TYR A 10 0.20 -4.15 4.15
N GLU A 11 -0.21 -4.30 2.89
CA GLU A 11 0.69 -4.52 1.77
C GLU A 11 0.77 -3.27 0.89
N CYS A 12 1.98 -2.98 0.41
CA CYS A 12 2.19 -1.93 -0.56
C CYS A 12 1.84 -2.44 -1.97
N PRO A 13 0.91 -1.82 -2.69
CA PRO A 13 0.55 -2.25 -4.05
C PRO A 13 1.66 -1.98 -5.09
N ILE A 14 2.72 -1.26 -4.73
CA ILE A 14 3.86 -0.97 -5.62
C ILE A 14 4.90 -2.09 -5.55
N CYS A 15 5.29 -2.51 -4.34
CA CYS A 15 6.32 -3.52 -4.14
C CYS A 15 5.79 -4.90 -3.71
N LEU A 16 4.47 -5.04 -3.53
CA LEU A 16 3.78 -6.26 -3.10
C LEU A 16 4.39 -6.88 -1.84
N MET A 17 4.94 -6.03 -0.97
CA MET A 17 5.52 -6.40 0.32
C MET A 17 4.77 -5.68 1.43
N ALA A 18 4.93 -6.19 2.66
CA ALA A 18 4.44 -5.53 3.86
C ALA A 18 4.89 -4.05 3.89
N LEU A 19 3.95 -3.15 4.16
CA LEU A 19 4.17 -1.72 4.21
C LEU A 19 5.28 -1.39 5.22
N ARG A 20 6.35 -0.75 4.74
CA ARG A 20 7.42 -0.19 5.56
C ARG A 20 7.37 1.32 5.49
N ASN A 21 7.23 1.98 6.63
CA ASN A 21 6.99 3.42 6.71
C ASN A 21 5.77 3.80 5.84
N ALA A 22 4.60 3.25 6.17
CA ALA A 22 3.39 3.45 5.39
C ALA A 22 3.01 4.94 5.33
N VAL A 23 2.76 5.46 4.14
CA VAL A 23 2.20 6.79 3.91
C VAL A 23 0.79 6.60 3.37
N GLN A 24 -0.18 7.26 3.99
CA GLN A 24 -1.56 7.31 3.50
C GLN A 24 -1.73 8.52 2.59
N THR A 25 -2.20 8.29 1.37
CA THR A 25 -2.55 9.36 0.44
C THR A 25 -3.92 9.94 0.78
N PRO A 26 -4.24 11.17 0.32
CA PRO A 26 -5.56 11.77 0.54
C PRO A 26 -6.72 10.96 -0.06
N CYS A 27 -6.47 10.09 -1.05
CA CYS A 27 -7.45 9.13 -1.55
C CYS A 27 -7.64 7.88 -0.66
N GLY A 28 -6.93 7.78 0.46
CA GLY A 28 -7.08 6.73 1.47
C GLY A 28 -6.17 5.50 1.30
N HIS A 29 -5.48 5.38 0.16
CA HIS A 29 -4.56 4.27 -0.12
C HIS A 29 -3.26 4.39 0.66
N ARG A 30 -2.62 3.25 0.98
CA ARG A 30 -1.36 3.20 1.73
C ARG A 30 -0.24 2.60 0.90
N PHE A 31 0.93 3.22 0.98
CA PHE A 31 2.13 2.80 0.23
C PHE A 31 3.36 2.90 1.13
N CYS A 32 4.45 2.19 0.80
CA CYS A 32 5.74 2.45 1.45
C CYS A 32 6.23 3.85 1.06
N LYS A 33 6.76 4.63 2.02
CA LYS A 33 7.30 5.97 1.78
C LYS A 33 8.25 6.01 0.58
N ASN A 34 9.24 5.11 0.56
CA ASN A 34 10.20 5.02 -0.54
C ASN A 34 9.56 4.59 -1.88
N CYS A 35 8.50 3.77 -1.86
CA CYS A 35 7.83 3.37 -3.09
C CYS A 35 7.04 4.54 -3.68
N ILE A 36 6.25 5.25 -2.87
CA ILE A 36 5.50 6.40 -3.36
C ILE A 36 6.43 7.53 -3.81
N GLU A 37 7.50 7.83 -3.05
CA GLU A 37 8.52 8.83 -3.43
C GLU A 37 9.19 8.50 -4.77
N LYS A 38 9.41 7.21 -5.08
CA LYS A 38 9.95 6.77 -6.37
C LYS A 38 8.92 6.77 -7.50
N SER A 39 7.63 6.64 -7.20
CA SER A 39 6.56 6.63 -8.20
C SER A 39 6.08 8.03 -8.58
N ILE A 40 6.29 9.04 -7.72
CA ILE A 40 5.91 10.45 -7.98
C ILE A 40 7.05 11.30 -8.53
N ARG A 41 8.27 10.76 -8.61
CA ARG A 41 9.46 11.42 -9.10
C ARG A 41 9.78 10.97 -10.51
#